data_AF-A0A9W9IDI3-F1
#
_entry.id   AF-A0A9W9IDI3-F1
#
_cell.length_a   1.000
_cell.length_b   1.000
_cell.length_c   1.000
_cell.angle_alpha   90.00
_cell.angle_beta   90.00
_cell.angle_gamma   90.00
#
_symmetry.space_group_name_H-M   'P 1'
#
loop_
_entity.id
_entity.type
_entity.pdbx_description
1 polymer ?
#
loop_
_entity_poly.entity_id
_entity_poly.type
_entity_poly.pdbx_seq_one_letter_code
_entity_poly.pdbx_strand_id
1 'polypeptide(L)'
;MSFFYGLFTRAQQQDRDILLIVSGWDGLTTNQGAFQKLFVLRPESVSVHLRILSVNHERLEENVPPPCLYDVDIHQVCAVWAGDLDQEDPDVKFNWSTELYLKFVPAIATSKMNLSKDYLELHRYTHERNVHRWAGPRHKCGFTGCNEEFFTAGSRDKHQSVKHRPPVTEEAIARDIRARTCGFCGKLLARIDTRSRHEKICSDNPDRETGPSQSKPTSRYRRPVDPTTVPVVQGAVKEYRLLDVDEVLRLPRIDPDAPVIYRGERFCRYPGCQYTRGIERQTHLRRHYDKDHQLVLPTLRTSVSKAVQDQHDRGLQWLSRCVYLGRVDGEPPSVGS
;
A
#
# COMPACT_ATOMS: atom_id res chain seq x y z
N MET A 1 -15.87 -11.71 -13.84
CA MET A 1 -14.94 -11.45 -14.95
C MET A 1 -13.57 -11.10 -14.40
N SER A 2 -12.51 -11.73 -14.91
CA SER A 2 -11.12 -11.57 -14.45
C SER A 2 -10.65 -10.11 -14.57
N PHE A 3 -9.99 -9.59 -13.54
CA PHE A 3 -9.38 -8.25 -13.52
C PHE A 3 -8.49 -8.00 -14.76
N PHE A 4 -7.74 -9.00 -15.20
CA PHE A 4 -6.85 -8.92 -16.36
C PHE A 4 -7.59 -8.77 -17.67
N TYR A 5 -8.71 -9.46 -17.84
CA TYR A 5 -9.53 -9.32 -19.04
C TYR A 5 -9.99 -7.88 -19.20
N GLY A 6 -10.51 -7.26 -18.12
CA GLY A 6 -10.92 -5.86 -18.15
C GLY A 6 -9.76 -4.87 -18.33
N LEU A 7 -8.56 -5.19 -17.85
CA LEU A 7 -7.35 -4.39 -18.06
C LEU A 7 -6.94 -4.41 -19.54
N PHE A 8 -6.83 -5.60 -20.13
CA PHE A 8 -6.43 -5.80 -21.52
C PHE A 8 -7.46 -5.20 -22.49
N THR A 9 -8.76 -5.43 -22.27
CA THR A 9 -9.81 -4.83 -23.10
C THR A 9 -9.74 -3.30 -23.10
N ARG A 10 -9.47 -2.66 -21.96
CA ARG A 10 -9.35 -1.19 -21.90
C ARG A 10 -8.12 -0.68 -22.63
N ALA A 11 -6.99 -1.35 -22.53
CA ALA A 11 -5.78 -0.95 -23.23
C ALA A 11 -5.95 -1.09 -24.74
N GLN A 12 -6.56 -2.19 -25.19
CA GLN A 12 -6.90 -2.38 -26.59
C GLN A 12 -7.89 -1.33 -27.10
N GLN A 13 -8.91 -0.98 -26.31
CA GLN A 13 -9.86 0.09 -26.66
C GLN A 13 -9.22 1.48 -26.72
N GLN A 14 -8.10 1.69 -26.03
CA GLN A 14 -7.43 2.99 -25.94
C GLN A 14 -6.18 3.07 -26.81
N ASP A 15 -5.84 2.00 -27.52
CA ASP A 15 -4.61 1.86 -28.31
C ASP A 15 -3.35 2.26 -27.50
N ARG A 16 -3.20 1.66 -26.31
CA ARG A 16 -2.07 1.94 -25.40
C ARG A 16 -1.37 0.66 -24.99
N ASP A 17 -0.05 0.72 -24.97
CA ASP A 17 0.76 -0.35 -24.40
C ASP A 17 0.51 -0.49 -22.89
N ILE A 18 0.43 -1.75 -22.42
CA ILE A 18 0.46 -2.05 -20.99
C ILE A 18 1.87 -2.53 -20.64
N LEU A 19 2.60 -1.70 -19.91
CA LEU A 19 3.79 -2.15 -19.19
C LEU A 19 3.36 -2.70 -17.83
N LEU A 20 3.39 -4.03 -17.69
CA LEU A 20 3.13 -4.68 -16.42
C LEU A 20 4.46 -5.12 -15.79
N ILE A 21 4.83 -4.50 -14.67
CA ILE A 21 6.00 -4.87 -13.86
C ILE A 21 5.50 -5.73 -12.71
N VAL A 22 5.94 -6.98 -12.67
CA VAL A 22 5.49 -7.94 -11.66
C VAL A 22 6.66 -8.36 -10.78
N SER A 23 6.47 -8.28 -9.46
CA SER A 23 7.49 -8.63 -8.48
C SER A 23 7.07 -9.89 -7.72
N GLY A 24 7.98 -10.84 -7.48
CA GLY A 24 7.75 -12.16 -6.85
C GLY A 24 7.03 -12.22 -5.49
N TRP A 25 6.51 -11.11 -4.97
CA TRP A 25 5.65 -11.06 -3.79
C TRP A 25 4.18 -10.73 -4.09
N ASP A 26 3.82 -10.45 -5.33
CA ASP A 26 2.53 -9.87 -5.72
C ASP A 26 1.37 -10.88 -5.84
N GLY A 27 1.64 -12.18 -5.74
CA GLY A 27 0.62 -13.22 -5.85
C GLY A 27 0.29 -13.62 -7.29
N LEU A 28 0.54 -12.76 -8.29
CA LEU A 28 0.31 -13.06 -9.70
C LEU A 28 1.47 -13.86 -10.29
N THR A 29 2.71 -13.54 -9.91
CA THR A 29 3.89 -14.32 -10.34
C THR A 29 4.09 -15.60 -9.52
N THR A 30 3.66 -15.62 -8.27
CA THR A 30 3.86 -16.78 -7.38
C THR A 30 2.76 -17.84 -7.49
N ASN A 31 1.60 -17.52 -8.06
CA ASN A 31 0.50 -18.48 -8.19
C ASN A 31 0.39 -18.97 -9.64
N GLN A 32 0.52 -20.28 -9.82
CA GLN A 32 0.47 -20.94 -11.13
C GLN A 32 -0.76 -20.57 -11.97
N GLY A 33 -1.95 -20.62 -11.37
CA GLY A 33 -3.20 -20.31 -12.08
C GLY A 33 -3.35 -18.83 -12.43
N ALA A 34 -2.85 -17.92 -11.58
CA ALA A 34 -2.83 -16.49 -11.88
C ALA A 34 -1.82 -16.17 -12.99
N PHE A 35 -0.66 -16.82 -12.96
CA PHE A 35 0.41 -16.67 -13.96
C PHE A 35 -0.04 -17.13 -15.35
N GLN A 36 -0.65 -18.31 -15.47
CA GLN A 36 -1.16 -18.79 -16.75
C GLN A 36 -2.22 -17.83 -17.32
N LYS A 37 -3.13 -17.30 -16.49
CA LYS A 37 -4.11 -16.29 -16.93
C LYS A 37 -3.45 -14.99 -17.38
N LEU A 38 -2.30 -14.65 -16.82
CA LEU A 38 -1.59 -13.42 -17.14
C LEU A 38 -0.77 -13.52 -18.43
N PHE A 39 -0.14 -14.67 -18.65
CA PHE A 39 0.87 -14.84 -19.69
C PHE A 39 0.40 -15.68 -20.89
N VAL A 40 -0.45 -16.69 -20.66
CA VAL A 40 -1.00 -17.55 -21.72
C VAL A 40 -2.25 -16.93 -22.33
N LEU A 41 -3.14 -16.39 -21.50
CA LEU A 41 -4.43 -15.86 -21.95
C LEU A 41 -4.39 -14.36 -22.32
N ARG A 42 -3.19 -13.78 -22.46
CA ARG A 42 -3.04 -12.37 -22.85
C ARG A 42 -3.32 -12.19 -24.35
N PRO A 43 -3.90 -11.06 -24.78
CA PRO A 43 -3.93 -10.71 -26.20
C PRO A 43 -2.53 -10.54 -26.77
N GLU A 44 -2.33 -10.93 -28.02
CA GLU A 44 -1.04 -10.79 -28.74
C GLU A 44 -0.55 -9.35 -28.83
N SER A 45 -1.46 -8.37 -28.75
CA SER A 45 -1.14 -6.94 -28.80
C SER A 45 -0.49 -6.39 -27.52
N VAL A 46 -0.25 -7.22 -26.49
CA VAL A 46 0.34 -6.78 -25.22
C VAL A 46 1.61 -7.58 -24.92
N SER A 47 2.75 -6.89 -24.96
CA SER A 47 4.02 -7.46 -24.51
C SER A 47 4.13 -7.39 -22.99
N VAL A 48 4.37 -8.53 -22.34
CA VAL A 48 4.68 -8.60 -20.90
C VAL A 48 6.01 -9.31 -20.74
N HIS A 49 6.95 -8.64 -20.06
CA HIS A 49 8.27 -9.17 -19.72
C HIS A 49 8.34 -9.49 -18.23
N LEU A 50 8.98 -10.60 -17.91
CA LEU A 50 9.22 -11.03 -16.55
C LEU A 50 10.71 -11.01 -16.27
N ARG A 51 11.11 -10.33 -15.20
CA ARG A 51 12.50 -10.25 -14.76
C ARG A 51 12.61 -10.60 -13.30
N ILE A 52 13.70 -11.29 -12.94
CA ILE A 52 14.06 -11.54 -11.56
C ILE A 52 15.29 -10.75 -11.16
N LEU A 53 15.25 -10.20 -9.96
CA LEU A 53 16.41 -9.58 -9.32
C LEU A 53 17.17 -10.68 -8.58
N SER A 54 18.40 -10.97 -8.99
CA SER A 54 19.23 -11.98 -8.35
C SER A 54 20.71 -11.62 -8.40
N VAL A 55 21.51 -12.25 -7.55
CA VAL A 55 22.97 -12.22 -7.61
C VAL A 55 23.40 -13.48 -8.36
N ASN A 56 24.00 -13.32 -9.53
CA ASN A 56 24.55 -14.46 -10.25
C ASN A 56 25.92 -14.81 -9.66
N HIS A 57 25.92 -15.77 -8.74
CA HIS A 57 27.12 -16.27 -8.07
C HIS A 57 28.06 -17.05 -9.01
N GLU A 58 27.70 -17.31 -10.26
CA GLU A 58 28.60 -17.94 -11.24
C GLU A 58 29.51 -16.91 -11.94
N ARG A 59 29.21 -15.61 -11.80
CA ARG A 59 30.06 -14.50 -12.27
C ARG A 59 30.99 -14.00 -11.17
N LEU A 60 31.71 -14.91 -10.54
CA LEU A 60 32.68 -14.62 -9.48
C LEU A 60 34.03 -14.20 -10.08
N GLU A 61 34.10 -12.97 -10.56
CA GLU A 61 35.37 -12.24 -10.60
C GLU A 61 35.27 -11.15 -9.54
N GLU A 62 35.96 -11.39 -8.43
CA GLU A 62 36.29 -10.49 -7.31
C GLU A 62 35.37 -9.26 -7.08
N ASN A 63 34.70 -9.28 -5.92
CA ASN A 63 33.64 -8.39 -5.40
C ASN A 63 32.24 -8.95 -5.62
N VAL A 64 31.44 -9.02 -4.54
CA VAL A 64 30.05 -9.50 -4.58
C VAL A 64 29.30 -8.69 -5.66
N PRO A 65 28.93 -9.30 -6.80
CA PRO A 65 28.32 -8.53 -7.87
C PRO A 65 26.96 -8.00 -7.38
N PRO A 66 26.62 -6.73 -7.70
CA PRO A 66 25.34 -6.17 -7.30
C PRO A 66 24.20 -7.02 -7.89
N PRO A 67 23.03 -7.08 -7.21
CA PRO A 67 21.87 -7.76 -7.76
C PRO A 67 21.49 -7.17 -9.11
N CYS A 68 21.34 -8.01 -10.12
CA CYS A 68 20.97 -7.62 -11.48
C CYS A 68 19.60 -8.18 -11.85
N LEU A 69 18.93 -7.51 -12.79
CA LEU A 69 17.70 -8.02 -13.38
C LEU A 69 18.03 -8.96 -14.53
N TYR A 70 17.47 -10.16 -14.48
CA TYR A 70 17.60 -11.16 -15.53
C TYR A 70 16.24 -11.49 -16.12
N ASP A 71 16.16 -11.56 -17.45
CA ASP A 71 14.94 -11.94 -18.16
C ASP A 71 14.60 -13.42 -17.91
N VAL A 72 13.34 -13.68 -17.64
CA VAL A 72 12.78 -15.02 -17.45
C VAL A 72 11.99 -15.38 -18.70
N ASP A 73 12.22 -16.58 -19.23
CA ASP A 73 11.44 -17.10 -20.35
C ASP A 73 10.07 -17.55 -19.84
N ILE A 74 9.09 -16.68 -20.05
CA ILE A 74 7.70 -16.89 -19.67
C ILE A 74 7.11 -18.13 -20.34
N HIS A 75 7.48 -18.42 -21.59
CA HIS A 75 6.93 -19.54 -22.34
C HIS A 75 7.39 -20.86 -21.75
N GLN A 76 8.69 -20.95 -21.41
CA GLN A 76 9.25 -22.12 -20.72
C GLN A 76 8.61 -22.30 -19.33
N VAL A 77 8.44 -21.22 -18.55
CA VAL A 77 7.75 -21.32 -17.24
C VAL A 77 6.32 -21.81 -17.40
N CYS A 78 5.58 -21.28 -18.37
CA CYS A 78 4.22 -21.71 -18.66
C CYS A 78 4.14 -23.19 -19.05
N ALA A 79 5.07 -23.67 -19.88
CA ALA A 79 5.11 -25.06 -20.31
C ALA A 79 5.44 -26.01 -19.16
N VAL A 80 6.42 -25.68 -18.32
CA VAL A 80 6.73 -26.47 -17.10
C VAL A 80 5.52 -26.52 -16.17
N TRP A 81 4.86 -25.39 -15.96
CA TRP A 81 3.68 -25.34 -15.10
C TRP A 81 2.42 -25.96 -15.73
N ALA A 82 2.34 -26.07 -17.05
CA ALA A 82 1.28 -26.84 -17.69
C ALA A 82 1.54 -28.36 -17.63
N GLY A 83 2.78 -28.76 -17.31
CA GLY A 83 3.24 -30.14 -17.41
C GLY A 83 3.67 -30.55 -18.82
N ASP A 84 3.81 -29.58 -19.74
CA ASP A 84 4.24 -29.80 -21.12
C ASP A 84 5.78 -29.96 -21.23
N LEU A 85 6.52 -29.40 -20.27
CA LEU A 85 7.96 -29.62 -20.11
C LEU A 85 8.22 -30.19 -18.72
N ASP A 86 9.07 -31.21 -18.67
CA ASP A 86 9.62 -31.70 -17.41
C ASP A 86 10.88 -30.91 -17.08
N GLN A 87 10.93 -30.36 -15.87
CA GLN A 87 12.09 -29.62 -15.39
C GLN A 87 13.28 -30.55 -15.10
N GLU A 88 13.03 -31.83 -14.84
CA GLU A 88 14.06 -32.83 -14.53
C GLU A 88 14.62 -33.53 -15.78
N ASP A 89 14.06 -33.25 -16.96
CA ASP A 89 14.52 -33.82 -18.23
C ASP A 89 15.86 -33.19 -18.67
N PRO A 90 16.95 -33.99 -18.79
CA PRO A 90 18.27 -33.48 -19.17
C PRO A 90 18.34 -32.89 -20.58
N ASP A 91 17.39 -33.22 -21.46
CA ASP A 91 17.31 -32.68 -22.82
C ASP A 91 16.66 -31.28 -22.86
N VAL A 92 15.97 -30.89 -21.78
CA VAL A 92 15.34 -29.57 -21.65
C VAL A 92 16.32 -28.58 -21.01
N LYS A 93 16.80 -27.62 -21.81
CA LYS A 93 17.70 -26.57 -21.34
C LYS A 93 16.97 -25.26 -21.08
N PHE A 94 17.00 -24.83 -19.83
CA PHE A 94 16.54 -23.51 -19.41
C PHE A 94 17.72 -22.53 -19.38
N ASN A 95 17.44 -21.24 -19.59
CA ASN A 95 18.41 -20.22 -19.19
C ASN A 95 18.47 -20.16 -17.66
N TRP A 96 19.63 -19.74 -17.14
CA TRP A 96 19.91 -19.71 -15.70
C TRP A 96 18.83 -18.98 -14.88
N SER A 97 18.33 -17.84 -15.37
CA SER A 97 17.30 -17.05 -14.69
C SER A 97 15.93 -17.72 -14.67
N THR A 98 15.59 -18.48 -15.71
CA THR A 98 14.33 -19.25 -15.77
C THR A 98 14.40 -20.44 -14.84
N GLU A 99 15.52 -21.14 -14.80
CA GLU A 99 15.74 -22.22 -13.84
C GLU A 99 15.67 -21.70 -12.39
N LEU A 100 16.31 -20.56 -12.12
CA LEU A 100 16.25 -19.91 -10.83
C LEU A 100 14.82 -19.51 -10.46
N TYR A 101 14.05 -18.98 -11.42
CA TYR A 101 12.65 -18.64 -11.22
C TYR A 101 11.81 -19.87 -10.84
N LEU A 102 11.91 -20.95 -11.63
CA LEU A 102 11.18 -22.20 -11.41
C LEU A 102 11.53 -22.85 -10.08
N LYS A 103 12.76 -22.67 -9.60
CA LYS A 103 13.19 -23.18 -8.29
C LYS A 103 12.67 -22.36 -7.11
N PHE A 104 12.83 -21.04 -7.14
CA PHE A 104 12.60 -20.21 -5.95
C PHE A 104 11.18 -19.66 -5.83
N VAL A 105 10.53 -19.33 -6.93
CA VAL A 105 9.22 -18.66 -6.89
C VAL A 105 8.10 -19.58 -6.39
N PRO A 106 8.05 -20.87 -6.76
CA PRO A 106 7.13 -21.83 -6.13
C PRO A 106 7.38 -21.99 -4.63
N ALA A 107 8.63 -21.95 -4.18
CA ALA A 107 8.95 -21.99 -2.75
C ALA A 107 8.36 -20.77 -2.00
N ILE A 108 8.43 -19.57 -2.59
CA ILE A 108 7.79 -18.36 -2.03
C ILE A 108 6.28 -18.55 -1.93
N ALA A 109 5.64 -19.16 -2.95
CA ALA A 109 4.21 -19.45 -2.93
C ALA A 109 3.83 -20.36 -1.75
N THR A 110 4.60 -21.43 -1.55
CA THR A 110 4.44 -22.37 -0.43
C THR A 110 4.63 -21.66 0.91
N SER A 111 5.69 -20.86 1.06
CA SER A 111 5.91 -20.07 2.28
C SER A 111 4.76 -19.11 2.57
N LYS A 112 4.19 -18.45 1.55
CA LYS A 112 3.01 -17.59 1.72
C LYS A 112 1.78 -18.37 2.17
N MET A 113 1.55 -19.56 1.60
CA MET A 113 0.44 -20.40 2.02
C MET A 113 0.61 -20.85 3.48
N ASN A 114 1.82 -21.21 3.90
CA ASN A 114 2.13 -21.57 5.27
C ASN A 114 1.93 -20.38 6.22
N LEU A 115 2.48 -19.21 5.89
CA LEU A 115 2.25 -17.98 6.67
C LEU A 115 0.76 -17.63 6.79
N SER A 116 -0.02 -17.86 5.74
CA SER A 116 -1.47 -17.66 5.79
C SER A 116 -2.16 -18.66 6.72
N LYS A 117 -1.71 -19.92 6.78
CA LYS A 117 -2.21 -20.92 7.73
C LYS A 117 -1.83 -20.54 9.16
N ASP A 118 -0.56 -20.19 9.38
CA ASP A 118 -0.06 -19.75 10.68
C ASP A 118 -0.80 -18.51 11.17
N TYR A 119 -1.12 -17.57 10.27
CA TYR A 119 -1.93 -16.40 10.59
C TYR A 119 -3.35 -16.77 11.02
N LEU A 120 -4.01 -17.71 10.32
CA LEU A 120 -5.36 -18.18 10.69
C LEU A 120 -5.34 -18.94 12.02
N GLU A 121 -4.32 -19.75 12.24
CA GLU A 121 -4.14 -20.50 13.47
C GLU A 121 -3.82 -19.57 14.65
N LEU A 122 -2.95 -18.58 14.44
CA LEU A 122 -2.72 -17.50 15.38
C LEU A 122 -4.02 -16.76 15.69
N HIS A 123 -4.83 -16.43 14.69
CA HIS A 123 -6.17 -15.83 14.88
C HIS A 123 -7.09 -16.70 15.74
N ARG A 124 -7.07 -18.02 15.53
CA ARG A 124 -7.85 -18.98 16.30
C ARG A 124 -7.38 -19.03 17.76
N TYR A 125 -6.08 -19.18 17.99
CA TYR A 125 -5.50 -19.20 19.35
C TYR A 125 -5.64 -17.86 20.07
N THR A 126 -5.62 -16.79 19.30
CA THR A 126 -5.80 -15.46 19.83
C THR A 126 -7.28 -15.12 20.00
N HIS A 127 -8.26 -15.86 19.47
CA HIS A 127 -9.65 -15.38 19.37
C HIS A 127 -9.72 -13.94 18.84
N GLU A 128 -8.89 -13.60 17.84
CA GLU A 128 -8.69 -12.22 17.38
C GLU A 128 -8.02 -11.27 18.44
N ARG A 129 -7.31 -11.75 19.48
CA ARG A 129 -6.65 -11.00 20.61
C ARG A 129 -5.66 -9.89 20.20
N ASN A 130 -5.42 -9.62 18.91
CA ASN A 130 -4.95 -8.29 18.52
C ASN A 130 -6.00 -7.19 18.80
N VAL A 131 -7.22 -7.59 19.20
CA VAL A 131 -8.13 -6.81 20.03
C VAL A 131 -7.77 -7.05 21.50
N HIS A 132 -6.91 -6.18 22.04
CA HIS A 132 -6.34 -6.19 23.40
C HIS A 132 -7.39 -6.30 24.53
N ARG A 133 -6.96 -6.54 25.79
CA ARG A 133 -7.72 -6.85 27.03
C ARG A 133 -8.91 -5.96 27.48
N TRP A 134 -9.40 -5.07 26.61
CA TRP A 134 -10.45 -4.07 26.83
C TRP A 134 -11.65 -4.31 25.89
N ALA A 135 -11.87 -5.55 25.42
CA ALA A 135 -12.96 -5.87 24.51
C ALA A 135 -14.26 -5.23 25.03
N GLY A 136 -14.70 -4.18 24.31
CA GLY A 136 -15.85 -3.38 24.68
C GLY A 136 -17.14 -4.21 24.64
N PRO A 137 -18.31 -3.56 24.76
CA PRO A 137 -19.58 -4.27 24.71
C PRO A 137 -19.65 -5.14 23.44
N ARG A 138 -19.96 -6.43 23.63
CA ARG A 138 -20.13 -7.38 22.52
C ARG A 138 -21.18 -6.87 21.55
N HIS A 139 -20.92 -7.03 20.26
CA HIS A 139 -21.83 -6.65 19.20
C HIS A 139 -22.84 -7.79 18.99
N LYS A 140 -24.05 -7.64 19.54
CA LYS A 140 -25.15 -8.58 19.27
C LYS A 140 -25.59 -8.48 17.81
N CYS A 141 -25.98 -9.61 17.22
CA CYS A 141 -26.54 -9.64 15.87
C CYS A 141 -27.78 -8.74 15.73
N GLY A 142 -28.65 -8.67 16.75
CA GLY A 142 -29.84 -7.81 16.72
C GLY A 142 -30.92 -8.23 15.71
N PHE A 143 -30.75 -9.38 15.03
CA PHE A 143 -31.79 -9.96 14.18
C PHE A 143 -32.74 -10.79 15.05
N THR A 144 -34.04 -10.65 14.86
CA THR A 144 -35.07 -11.36 15.66
C THR A 144 -34.84 -12.87 15.57
N GLY A 145 -34.58 -13.51 16.72
CA GLY A 145 -34.28 -14.95 16.81
C GLY A 145 -32.80 -15.33 16.65
N CYS A 146 -31.89 -14.37 16.43
CA CYS A 146 -30.44 -14.60 16.43
C CYS A 146 -29.80 -14.03 17.70
N ASN A 147 -29.28 -14.93 18.53
CA ASN A 147 -28.60 -14.60 19.79
C ASN A 147 -27.06 -14.62 19.67
N GLU A 148 -26.51 -14.63 18.44
CA GLU A 148 -25.05 -14.61 18.26
C GLU A 148 -24.44 -13.25 18.63
N GLU A 149 -23.29 -13.31 19.30
CA GLU A 149 -22.53 -12.16 19.78
C GLU A 149 -21.12 -12.15 19.17
N PHE A 150 -20.65 -10.96 18.79
CA PHE A 150 -19.38 -10.79 18.10
C PHE A 150 -18.46 -9.82 18.83
N PHE A 151 -17.16 -10.08 18.76
CA PHE A 151 -16.14 -9.22 19.37
C PHE A 151 -15.87 -7.95 18.57
N THR A 152 -16.21 -7.93 17.28
CA THR A 152 -16.06 -6.74 16.42
C THR A 152 -17.33 -6.48 15.62
N ALA A 153 -17.59 -5.21 15.32
CA ALA A 153 -18.69 -4.83 14.43
C ALA A 153 -18.55 -5.48 13.04
N GLY A 154 -17.31 -5.61 12.54
CA GLY A 154 -17.05 -6.21 11.24
C GLY A 154 -17.41 -7.70 11.17
N SER A 155 -17.15 -8.47 12.23
CA SER A 155 -17.56 -9.89 12.27
C SER A 155 -19.07 -10.05 12.43
N ARG A 156 -19.74 -9.18 13.20
CA ARG A 156 -21.22 -9.09 13.23
C ARG A 156 -21.79 -8.80 11.83
N ASP A 157 -21.27 -7.79 11.14
CA ASP A 157 -21.80 -7.37 9.83
C ASP A 157 -21.61 -8.48 8.79
N LYS A 158 -20.47 -9.18 8.84
CA LYS A 158 -20.23 -10.36 8.00
C LYS A 158 -21.26 -11.46 8.30
N HIS A 159 -21.48 -11.81 9.57
CA HIS A 159 -22.50 -12.77 9.95
C HIS A 159 -23.90 -12.37 9.45
N GLN A 160 -24.32 -11.13 9.68
CA GLN A 160 -25.61 -10.62 9.19
C GLN A 160 -25.72 -10.73 7.67
N SER A 161 -24.67 -10.38 6.93
CA SER A 161 -24.66 -10.44 5.46
C SER A 161 -24.72 -11.86 4.89
N VAL A 162 -24.37 -12.87 5.69
CA VAL A 162 -24.33 -14.28 5.27
C VAL A 162 -25.55 -15.05 5.77
N LYS A 163 -25.96 -14.85 7.03
CA LYS A 163 -27.00 -15.64 7.71
C LYS A 163 -28.36 -14.94 7.73
N HIS A 164 -28.39 -13.62 7.65
CA HIS A 164 -29.61 -12.82 7.78
C HIS A 164 -29.88 -11.92 6.58
N ARG A 165 -29.12 -12.09 5.50
CA ARG A 165 -29.38 -11.35 4.27
C ARG A 165 -30.73 -11.81 3.72
N PRO A 166 -31.72 -10.90 3.60
CA PRO A 166 -32.99 -11.27 3.00
C PRO A 166 -32.74 -11.77 1.58
N PRO A 167 -33.51 -12.75 1.10
CA PRO A 167 -33.48 -13.13 -0.30
C PRO A 167 -33.73 -11.88 -1.15
N VAL A 168 -32.87 -11.67 -2.12
CA VAL A 168 -32.94 -10.49 -2.98
C VAL A 168 -34.16 -10.67 -3.89
N THR A 169 -35.26 -10.00 -3.58
CA THR A 169 -36.47 -10.02 -4.40
C THR A 169 -36.24 -9.22 -5.69
N GLU A 170 -36.92 -9.60 -6.78
CA GLU A 170 -36.83 -8.87 -8.07
C GLU A 170 -37.18 -7.38 -7.91
N GLU A 171 -38.12 -7.09 -7.01
CA GLU A 171 -38.50 -5.72 -6.65
C GLU A 171 -37.37 -4.93 -5.97
N ALA A 172 -36.56 -5.59 -5.13
CA ALA A 172 -35.41 -4.97 -4.48
C ALA A 172 -34.29 -4.67 -5.50
N ILE A 173 -34.09 -5.57 -6.48
CA ILE A 173 -33.16 -5.35 -7.59
C ILE A 173 -33.62 -4.17 -8.45
N ALA A 174 -34.91 -4.17 -8.84
CA ALA A 174 -35.48 -3.07 -9.62
C ALA A 174 -35.41 -1.74 -8.87
N ARG A 175 -35.63 -1.73 -7.55
CA ARG A 175 -35.47 -0.54 -6.71
C ARG A 175 -34.03 -0.06 -6.66
N ASP A 176 -33.07 -0.96 -6.51
CA ASP A 176 -31.64 -0.62 -6.50
C ASP A 176 -31.13 -0.12 -7.87
N ILE A 177 -31.58 -0.73 -8.97
CA ILE A 177 -31.30 -0.25 -10.32
C ILE A 177 -31.86 1.17 -10.49
N ARG A 178 -33.12 1.41 -10.13
CA ARG A 178 -33.73 2.75 -10.17
C ARG A 178 -32.96 3.75 -9.30
N ALA A 179 -32.54 3.36 -8.10
CA ALA A 179 -31.78 4.22 -7.19
C ALA A 179 -30.37 4.56 -7.71
N ARG A 180 -29.81 3.76 -8.62
CA ARG A 180 -28.49 3.99 -9.23
C ARG A 180 -28.57 4.54 -10.66
N THR A 181 -29.77 4.68 -11.21
CA THR A 181 -29.98 5.23 -12.55
C THR A 181 -30.12 6.74 -12.46
N CYS A 182 -29.38 7.47 -13.30
CA CYS A 182 -29.48 8.93 -13.41
C CYS A 182 -30.89 9.34 -13.84
N GLY A 183 -31.51 10.29 -13.12
CA GLY A 183 -32.85 10.79 -13.44
C GLY A 183 -32.93 11.59 -14.74
N PHE A 184 -31.81 12.03 -15.30
CA PHE A 184 -31.78 12.87 -16.50
C PHE A 184 -31.40 12.08 -17.76
N CYS A 185 -30.24 11.41 -17.76
CA CYS A 185 -29.74 10.70 -18.94
C CYS A 185 -30.03 9.19 -18.95
N GLY A 186 -30.70 8.66 -17.93
CA GLY A 186 -31.01 7.23 -17.82
C GLY A 186 -29.79 6.30 -17.61
N LYS A 187 -28.60 6.85 -17.38
CA LYS A 187 -27.38 6.05 -17.19
C LYS A 187 -27.38 5.32 -15.84
N LEU A 188 -27.19 4.00 -15.88
CA LEU A 188 -26.99 3.18 -14.68
C LEU A 188 -25.57 3.36 -14.12
N LEU A 189 -25.46 3.67 -12.83
CA LEU A 189 -24.18 3.91 -12.16
C LEU A 189 -23.90 2.84 -11.10
N ALA A 190 -22.65 2.75 -10.67
CA ALA A 190 -22.22 1.68 -9.77
C ALA A 190 -22.85 1.82 -8.36
N ARG A 191 -23.06 3.07 -7.91
CA ARG A 191 -23.52 3.41 -6.56
C ARG A 191 -24.39 4.67 -6.55
N ILE A 192 -25.19 4.84 -5.50
CA ILE A 192 -26.09 5.99 -5.34
C ILE A 192 -25.32 7.31 -5.21
N ASP A 193 -24.18 7.32 -4.50
CA ASP A 193 -23.30 8.50 -4.38
C ASP A 193 -22.72 8.93 -5.73
N THR A 194 -22.37 7.96 -6.58
CA THR A 194 -21.91 8.24 -7.95
C THR A 194 -23.03 8.77 -8.83
N ARG A 195 -24.28 8.34 -8.62
CA ARG A 195 -25.47 8.91 -9.28
C ARG A 195 -25.67 10.37 -8.90
N SER A 196 -25.76 10.67 -7.61
CA SER A 196 -25.97 12.04 -7.15
C SER A 196 -24.87 13.01 -7.61
N ARG A 197 -23.62 12.55 -7.73
CA ARG A 197 -22.54 13.37 -8.31
C ARG A 197 -22.68 13.54 -9.81
N HIS A 198 -23.01 12.48 -10.53
CA HIS A 198 -23.20 12.53 -11.96
C HIS A 198 -24.34 13.46 -12.36
N GLU A 199 -25.46 13.43 -11.64
CA GLU A 199 -26.63 14.29 -11.89
C GLU A 199 -26.26 15.78 -11.89
N LYS A 200 -25.39 16.23 -10.97
CA LYS A 200 -24.91 17.63 -10.91
C LYS A 200 -24.17 18.10 -12.16
N ILE A 201 -23.50 17.18 -12.84
CA ILE A 201 -22.66 17.45 -14.03
C ILE A 201 -23.20 16.76 -15.28
N CYS A 202 -24.43 16.26 -15.24
CA CYS A 202 -25.02 15.50 -16.33
C CYS A 202 -25.31 16.44 -17.50
N SER A 203 -24.95 16.04 -18.71
CA SER A 203 -25.18 16.85 -19.91
C SER A 203 -26.67 17.14 -20.14
N ASP A 204 -27.53 16.21 -19.74
CA ASP A 204 -28.99 16.26 -19.90
C ASP A 204 -29.70 16.88 -18.67
N ASN A 205 -28.94 17.30 -17.65
CA ASN A 205 -29.52 18.05 -16.53
C ASN A 205 -29.63 19.54 -16.90
N PRO A 206 -30.84 20.13 -16.97
CA PRO A 206 -31.03 21.54 -17.28
C PRO A 206 -30.35 22.48 -16.28
N ASP A 207 -30.19 22.06 -15.01
CA ASP A 207 -29.58 22.83 -13.93
C ASP A 207 -28.10 22.48 -13.70
N ARG A 208 -27.41 21.95 -14.72
CA ARG A 208 -26.02 21.49 -14.58
C ARG A 208 -25.12 22.60 -14.03
N GLU A 209 -24.39 22.27 -12.95
CA GLU A 209 -23.38 23.17 -12.38
C GLU A 209 -22.20 23.24 -13.36
N THR A 210 -22.15 24.29 -14.19
CA THR A 210 -21.00 24.61 -15.07
C THR A 210 -19.86 25.25 -14.28
N GLY A 211 -19.48 24.62 -13.17
CA GLY A 211 -18.25 24.98 -12.45
C GLY A 211 -17.02 24.44 -13.19
N PRO A 212 -15.83 25.07 -13.04
CA PRO A 212 -14.59 24.48 -13.54
C PRO A 212 -14.49 23.08 -12.94
N SER A 213 -14.45 22.07 -13.82
CA SER A 213 -14.32 20.66 -13.47
C SER A 213 -13.35 20.52 -12.31
N GLN A 214 -13.85 20.31 -11.09
CA GLN A 214 -13.01 19.89 -9.99
C GLN A 214 -12.37 18.60 -10.46
N SER A 215 -11.09 18.70 -10.83
CA SER A 215 -10.27 17.59 -11.23
C SER A 215 -10.54 16.49 -10.23
N LYS A 216 -10.95 15.32 -10.74
CA LYS A 216 -11.17 14.12 -9.93
C LYS A 216 -10.08 14.10 -8.86
N PRO A 217 -10.38 13.85 -7.57
CA PRO A 217 -9.31 13.59 -6.63
C PRO A 217 -8.53 12.45 -7.26
N THR A 218 -7.33 12.76 -7.75
CA THR A 218 -6.39 11.77 -8.24
C THR A 218 -6.36 10.78 -7.09
N SER A 219 -6.89 9.58 -7.36
CA SER A 219 -6.62 8.38 -6.57
C SER A 219 -5.22 8.54 -6.05
N ARG A 220 -5.02 8.46 -4.73
CA ARG A 220 -3.72 8.58 -4.08
C ARG A 220 -2.79 7.57 -4.74
N TYR A 221 -2.20 7.98 -5.86
CA TYR A 221 -1.07 7.37 -6.47
C TYR A 221 -0.01 7.70 -5.43
N ARG A 222 0.32 6.70 -4.61
CA ARG A 222 1.66 6.66 -4.06
C ARG A 222 2.54 6.78 -5.28
N ARG A 223 3.11 7.97 -5.50
CA ARG A 223 4.21 8.09 -6.45
C ARG A 223 5.17 6.98 -6.06
N PRO A 224 5.55 6.09 -6.98
CA PRO A 224 6.76 5.32 -6.81
C PRO A 224 7.82 6.33 -6.40
N VAL A 225 8.44 6.11 -5.24
CA VAL A 225 9.63 6.85 -4.86
C VAL A 225 10.59 6.63 -6.01
N ASP A 226 10.98 7.72 -6.68
CA ASP A 226 11.96 7.67 -7.75
C ASP A 226 13.25 7.08 -7.17
N PRO A 227 13.72 5.90 -7.63
CA PRO A 227 14.92 5.29 -7.10
C PRO A 227 16.19 6.08 -7.50
N THR A 228 16.08 7.16 -8.27
CA THR A 228 17.23 7.98 -8.68
C THR A 228 17.54 9.17 -7.78
N THR A 229 16.73 9.49 -6.77
CA THR A 229 17.18 10.35 -5.67
C THR A 229 17.76 9.49 -4.56
N VAL A 230 18.91 8.89 -4.83
CA VAL A 230 19.85 8.47 -3.77
C VAL A 230 20.46 9.76 -3.23
N PRO A 231 20.20 10.16 -1.96
CA PRO A 231 20.99 11.20 -1.34
C PRO A 231 22.41 10.66 -1.23
N VAL A 232 23.33 11.42 -1.81
CA VAL A 232 24.78 11.24 -1.76
C VAL A 232 25.21 10.64 -0.41
N VAL A 233 25.72 9.42 -0.48
CA VAL A 233 26.31 8.69 0.64
C VAL A 233 27.59 9.44 1.07
N GLN A 234 27.52 10.11 2.20
CA GLN A 234 28.70 10.47 3.00
C GLN A 234 28.43 10.00 4.43
N GLY A 235 28.92 8.79 4.75
CA GLY A 235 28.73 8.14 6.05
C GLY A 235 27.31 7.60 6.25
N ALA A 236 27.18 6.44 6.91
CA ALA A 236 25.91 5.72 7.09
C ALA A 236 24.94 6.43 8.06
N VAL A 237 24.47 7.64 7.72
CA VAL A 237 23.44 8.35 8.49
C VAL A 237 22.10 7.68 8.23
N LYS A 238 21.56 7.06 9.28
CA LYS A 238 20.28 6.36 9.25
C LYS A 238 19.13 7.34 8.99
N GLU A 239 18.20 6.98 8.10
CA GLU A 239 17.02 7.80 7.83
C GLU A 239 16.19 8.01 9.11
N TYR A 240 15.67 9.22 9.34
CA TYR A 240 14.96 9.60 10.57
C TYR A 240 13.83 8.63 10.94
N ARG A 241 13.13 8.10 9.93
CA ARG A 241 12.00 7.18 10.13
C ARG A 241 12.41 5.80 10.63
N LEU A 242 13.69 5.46 10.50
CA LEU A 242 14.27 4.17 10.85
C LEU A 242 15.01 4.21 12.19
N LEU A 243 15.12 5.36 12.85
CA LEU A 243 15.77 5.48 14.16
C LEU A 243 15.12 4.53 15.18
N ASP A 244 15.96 3.82 15.94
CA ASP A 244 15.52 2.97 17.03
C ASP A 244 15.30 3.75 18.34
N VAL A 245 14.86 3.05 19.38
CA VAL A 245 14.49 3.66 20.67
C VAL A 245 15.68 4.36 21.34
N ASP A 246 16.88 3.80 21.24
CA ASP A 246 18.08 4.33 21.90
C ASP A 246 18.67 5.52 21.13
N GLU A 247 18.58 5.48 19.80
CA GLU A 247 18.93 6.57 18.90
C GLU A 247 18.01 7.79 19.08
N VAL A 248 16.71 7.56 19.28
CA VAL A 248 15.70 8.62 19.52
C VAL A 248 16.01 9.44 20.76
N LEU A 249 16.58 8.84 21.80
CA LEU A 249 16.95 9.55 23.03
C LEU A 249 18.07 10.58 22.81
N ARG A 250 18.84 10.45 21.72
CA ARG A 250 19.93 11.35 21.32
C ARG A 250 19.47 12.48 20.41
N LEU A 251 18.18 12.54 20.05
CA LEU A 251 17.67 13.64 19.23
C LEU A 251 17.87 14.99 19.95
N PRO A 252 18.24 16.06 19.21
CA PRO A 252 18.29 17.41 19.75
C PRO A 252 16.96 17.79 20.39
N ARG A 253 16.99 18.31 21.63
CA ARG A 253 15.76 18.74 22.29
C ARG A 253 15.16 19.95 21.58
N ILE A 254 13.84 20.02 21.55
CA ILE A 254 13.15 21.20 21.01
C ILE A 254 13.30 22.36 22.00
N ASP A 255 13.54 23.55 21.47
CA ASP A 255 13.53 24.78 22.25
C ASP A 255 12.07 25.20 22.49
N PRO A 256 11.58 25.27 23.74
CA PRO A 256 10.23 25.72 24.04
C PRO A 256 9.95 27.17 23.64
N ASP A 257 10.97 28.03 23.62
CA ASP A 257 10.82 29.46 23.33
C ASP A 257 10.79 29.73 21.81
N ALA A 258 11.39 28.83 21.02
CA ALA A 258 11.38 28.86 19.56
C ALA A 258 11.14 27.46 18.96
N PRO A 259 9.94 26.90 19.10
CA PRO A 259 9.70 25.49 18.79
C PRO A 259 9.68 25.23 17.28
N VAL A 260 10.72 24.54 16.80
CA VAL A 260 10.80 24.06 15.42
C VAL A 260 10.39 22.60 15.34
N ILE A 261 9.37 22.30 14.53
CA ILE A 261 8.91 20.95 14.20
C ILE A 261 8.87 20.73 12.69
N TYR A 262 9.38 19.59 12.23
CA TYR A 262 9.41 19.28 10.79
C TYR A 262 8.23 18.40 10.37
N ARG A 263 7.78 18.55 9.13
CA ARG A 263 6.71 17.72 8.57
C ARG A 263 7.17 16.27 8.47
N GLY A 264 6.41 15.36 9.05
CA GLY A 264 6.77 13.93 9.11
C GLY A 264 7.62 13.53 10.32
N GLU A 265 7.86 14.45 11.26
CA GLU A 265 8.47 14.14 12.56
C GLU A 265 7.57 13.19 13.37
N ARG A 266 8.18 12.23 14.07
CA ARG A 266 7.48 11.12 14.76
C ARG A 266 7.77 11.02 16.25
N PHE A 267 8.88 11.60 16.70
CA PHE A 267 9.34 11.45 18.08
C PHE A 267 9.20 12.75 18.85
N CYS A 268 8.86 12.66 20.14
CA CYS A 268 8.82 13.83 21.01
C CYS A 268 10.25 14.19 21.43
N ARG A 269 10.62 15.46 21.19
CA ARG A 269 11.91 16.03 21.57
C ARG A 269 11.82 17.00 22.75
N TYR A 270 10.68 17.06 23.45
CA TYR A 270 10.54 17.94 24.62
C TYR A 270 11.59 17.56 25.70
N PRO A 271 12.26 18.54 26.34
CA PRO A 271 13.17 18.27 27.45
C PRO A 271 12.49 17.47 28.56
N GLY A 272 13.06 16.32 28.94
CA GLY A 272 12.51 15.45 29.99
C GLY A 272 11.37 14.53 29.55
N CYS A 273 10.90 14.60 28.29
CA CYS A 273 9.92 13.64 27.80
C CYS A 273 10.53 12.25 27.60
N GLN A 274 9.96 11.24 28.26
CA GLN A 274 10.37 9.83 28.16
C GLN A 274 9.64 9.07 27.04
N TYR A 275 8.82 9.74 26.23
CA TYR A 275 8.06 9.10 25.16
C TYR A 275 8.95 8.80 23.96
N THR A 276 9.49 7.58 23.90
CA THR A 276 10.41 7.13 22.84
C THR A 276 9.75 6.38 21.70
N ARG A 277 8.45 6.03 21.83
CA ARG A 277 7.71 5.33 20.78
C ARG A 277 7.42 6.28 19.62
N GLY A 278 7.60 5.83 18.38
CA GLY A 278 7.29 6.63 17.20
C GLY A 278 5.79 6.88 17.05
N ILE A 279 5.37 8.15 17.07
CA ILE A 279 4.00 8.57 16.82
C ILE A 279 3.74 8.54 15.31
N GLU A 280 2.75 7.77 14.88
CA GLU A 280 2.49 7.53 13.44
C GLU A 280 1.99 8.77 12.69
N ARG A 281 1.27 9.67 13.37
CA ARG A 281 0.67 10.86 12.76
C ARG A 281 1.18 12.12 13.42
N GLN A 282 1.61 13.08 12.62
CA GLN A 282 2.09 14.36 13.13
C GLN A 282 1.03 15.13 13.93
N THR A 283 -0.26 14.97 13.60
CA THR A 283 -1.35 15.55 14.40
C THR A 283 -1.41 14.97 15.82
N HIS A 284 -1.04 13.71 15.99
CA HIS A 284 -0.94 13.08 17.32
C HIS A 284 0.30 13.56 18.06
N LEU A 285 1.42 13.78 17.35
CA LEU A 285 2.64 14.35 17.95
C LEU A 285 2.36 15.77 18.48
N ARG A 286 1.67 16.61 17.69
CA ARG A 286 1.22 17.93 18.16
C ARG A 286 0.30 17.86 19.37
N ARG A 287 -0.66 16.93 19.37
CA ARG A 287 -1.55 16.71 20.51
C ARG A 287 -0.78 16.27 21.77
N HIS A 288 0.28 15.48 21.60
CA HIS A 288 1.16 15.08 22.69
C HIS A 288 1.91 16.29 23.26
N TYR A 289 2.48 17.14 22.41
CA TYR A 289 3.10 18.41 22.84
C TYR A 289 2.14 19.32 23.61
N ASP A 290 0.92 19.48 23.11
CA ASP A 290 -0.11 20.31 23.73
C ASP A 290 -0.55 19.74 25.10
N LYS A 291 -0.89 18.44 25.16
CA LYS A 291 -1.43 17.83 26.37
C LYS A 291 -0.41 17.54 27.46
N ASP A 292 0.73 17.00 27.07
CA ASP A 292 1.71 16.44 28.01
C ASP A 292 2.82 17.43 28.36
N HIS A 293 3.07 18.43 27.49
CA HIS A 293 4.15 19.42 27.65
C HIS A 293 3.66 20.87 27.66
N GLN A 294 2.35 21.12 27.51
CA GLN A 294 1.76 22.46 27.41
C GLN A 294 2.39 23.33 26.31
N LEU A 295 2.97 22.69 25.29
CA LEU A 295 3.65 23.36 24.17
C LEU A 295 2.74 23.37 22.94
N VAL A 296 2.20 24.54 22.62
CA VAL A 296 1.32 24.72 21.46
C VAL A 296 2.14 24.90 20.19
N LEU A 297 2.18 23.87 19.35
CA LEU A 297 2.89 23.91 18.06
C LEU A 297 2.02 24.48 16.93
N PRO A 298 2.60 25.25 15.99
CA PRO A 298 1.86 25.84 14.87
C PRO A 298 1.21 24.77 13.98
N THR A 299 0.10 25.14 13.34
CA THR A 299 -0.62 24.25 12.43
C THR A 299 0.04 24.25 11.07
N LEU A 300 0.67 23.12 10.71
CA LEU A 300 1.18 22.92 9.36
C LEU A 300 0.03 22.77 8.36
N ARG A 301 0.14 23.49 7.23
CA ARG A 301 -0.82 23.39 6.13
C ARG A 301 -0.78 21.99 5.50
N THR A 302 -1.95 21.49 5.08
CA THR A 302 -2.08 20.18 4.44
C THR A 302 -1.32 20.09 3.12
N SER A 303 -1.25 21.19 2.37
CA SER A 303 -0.45 21.37 1.16
C SER A 303 0.59 22.47 1.36
N VAL A 304 1.85 22.18 1.01
CA VAL A 304 2.96 23.14 0.99
C VAL A 304 3.63 23.11 -0.38
N SER A 305 4.32 24.19 -0.76
CA SER A 305 5.10 24.20 -1.99
C SER A 305 6.26 23.20 -1.90
N LYS A 306 6.81 22.81 -3.06
CA LYS A 306 7.98 21.90 -3.10
C LYS A 306 9.16 22.46 -2.29
N ALA A 307 9.43 23.75 -2.41
CA ALA A 307 10.52 24.41 -1.67
C ALA A 307 10.36 24.31 -0.13
N VAL A 308 9.12 24.43 0.37
CA VAL A 308 8.82 24.29 1.81
C VAL A 308 8.89 22.82 2.23
N GLN A 309 8.45 21.88 1.37
CA GLN A 309 8.63 20.45 1.64
C GLN A 309 10.12 20.08 1.73
N ASP A 310 10.95 20.59 0.82
CA ASP A 310 12.40 20.37 0.82
C ASP A 310 13.06 20.93 2.09
N GLN A 311 12.56 22.05 2.65
CA GLN A 311 13.01 22.56 3.95
C GLN A 311 12.68 21.59 5.10
N HIS A 312 11.48 21.03 5.13
CA HIS A 312 11.11 20.03 6.13
C HIS A 312 11.96 18.76 6.01
N ASP A 313 12.21 18.29 4.78
CA ASP A 313 13.00 17.08 4.54
C ASP A 313 14.47 17.30 4.96
N ARG A 314 15.04 18.49 4.70
CA ARG A 314 16.36 18.89 5.24
C ARG A 314 16.39 18.91 6.77
N GLY A 315 15.31 19.36 7.41
CA GLY A 315 15.16 19.32 8.86
C GLY A 315 15.20 17.90 9.44
N LEU A 316 14.52 16.95 8.79
CA LEU A 316 14.57 15.54 9.20
C LEU A 316 15.97 14.94 9.00
N GLN A 317 16.65 15.28 7.89
CA GLN A 317 18.04 14.85 7.66
C GLN A 317 19.00 15.43 8.70
N TRP A 318 18.81 16.69 9.09
CA TRP A 318 19.57 17.34 10.16
C TRP A 318 19.39 16.62 11.50
N LEU A 319 18.16 16.23 11.86
CA LEU A 319 17.90 15.43 13.07
C LEU A 319 18.65 14.09 13.03
N SER A 320 18.60 13.37 11.92
CA SER A 320 19.35 12.12 11.74
C SER A 320 20.87 12.31 11.89
N ARG A 321 21.42 13.38 11.32
CA ARG A 321 22.85 13.72 11.44
C ARG A 321 23.24 14.00 12.90
N CYS A 322 22.41 14.73 13.64
CA CYS A 322 22.68 15.02 15.05
C CYS A 322 22.74 13.73 15.88
N VAL A 323 21.85 12.78 15.62
CA VAL A 323 21.86 11.47 16.29
C VAL A 323 23.12 10.68 15.93
N TYR A 324 23.48 10.64 14.64
CA TYR A 324 24.67 9.96 14.16
C TYR A 324 25.96 10.52 14.78
N LEU A 325 26.06 11.84 14.87
CA LEU A 325 27.22 12.53 15.45
C LEU A 325 27.22 12.57 16.98
N GLY A 326 26.10 12.24 17.63
CA GLY A 326 25.91 12.35 19.07
C GLY A 326 25.95 13.77 19.61
N ARG A 327 25.86 14.79 18.74
CA ARG A 327 25.89 16.21 19.08
C ARG A 327 25.09 17.03 18.06
N VAL A 328 24.73 18.25 18.43
CA VAL A 328 24.06 19.19 17.52
C VAL A 328 25.03 19.60 16.39
N ASP A 329 24.61 19.43 15.15
CA ASP A 329 25.41 19.68 13.94
C ASP A 329 24.97 20.98 13.25
N GLY A 330 25.38 22.11 13.82
CA GLY A 330 25.00 23.44 13.35
C GLY A 330 23.57 23.85 13.71
N GLU A 331 23.07 24.91 13.08
CA GLU A 331 21.73 25.45 13.35
C GLU A 331 20.61 24.59 12.72
N PRO A 332 19.46 24.47 13.39
CA PRO A 332 18.31 23.78 12.82
C PRO A 332 17.80 24.51 11.56
N PRO A 333 17.53 23.80 10.46
CA PRO A 333 16.93 24.40 9.27
C PRO A 333 15.65 25.18 9.60
N SER A 334 15.65 26.48 9.30
CA SER A 334 14.47 27.32 9.45
C SER A 334 13.36 26.85 8.50
N VAL A 335 12.13 26.76 9.00
CA VAL A 335 10.95 26.44 8.20
C VAL A 335 10.13 27.70 8.00
N GLY A 336 9.97 28.11 6.74
CA GLY A 336 9.05 29.19 6.39
C GLY A 336 7.61 28.80 6.73
N SER A 337 6.89 29.68 7.42
CA SER A 337 5.50 29.49 7.85
C SER A 337 4.51 29.38 6.69
#